data_AF-A0A7C8LCN1-F1
#
_entry.id   AF-A0A7C8LCN1-F1
#
_cell.length_a   1.000
_cell.length_b   1.000
_cell.length_c   1.000
_cell.angle_alpha   90.00
_cell.angle_beta   90.00
_cell.angle_gamma   90.00
#
_symmetry.space_group_name_H-M   'P 1'
#
loop_
_entity.id
_entity.type
_entity.pdbx_description
1 polymer ?
#
loop_
_entity_poly.entity_id
_entity_poly.type
_entity_poly.pdbx_seq_one_letter_code
_entity_poly.pdbx_strand_id
1 'polypeptide(L)'
;MSAFLGPIHYWLYNKIVLFEALEKSLVETYINQYGKSIGEIYIKYCDRYGDPVSIDEPLENIIDQSNIHGWLQGKISIAETRQAAFLNEVLNIHGKQALHLASDIYSRQGAAAGKRSQSQEAPSSAPELFKALNNYILDGMPCDRVNEIIVSEEECMEWKTVFCLHIGYWNAAGADPDIFYTLRKQWISAFIENANPDYKYEFEKISDSLSHKILKGGR
;
A
#
# COMPACT_ATOMS: atom_id res chain seq x y z
N MET A 1 27.63 7.65 12.79
CA MET A 1 28.12 7.33 11.43
C MET A 1 27.14 7.96 10.46
N SER A 2 27.61 8.78 9.52
CA SER A 2 26.75 9.38 8.49
C SER A 2 26.06 8.25 7.71
N ALA A 3 24.73 8.23 7.69
CA ALA A 3 23.99 7.22 6.95
C ALA A 3 24.15 7.52 5.46
N PHE A 4 24.76 6.61 4.71
CA PHE A 4 24.90 6.76 3.27
C PHE A 4 23.55 6.51 2.59
N LEU A 5 23.11 7.43 1.73
CA LEU A 5 21.87 7.28 0.97
C LEU A 5 22.05 6.26 -0.18
N GLY A 6 21.77 4.99 0.11
CA GLY A 6 21.83 3.89 -0.87
C GLY A 6 20.51 3.57 -1.61
N PRO A 7 20.54 2.64 -2.58
CA PRO A 7 19.40 2.25 -3.41
C PRO A 7 18.15 1.83 -2.65
N ILE A 8 18.32 1.21 -1.47
CA ILE A 8 17.21 0.78 -0.61
C ILE A 8 16.33 1.94 -0.12
N HIS A 9 16.91 3.13 0.05
CA HIS A 9 16.17 4.32 0.48
C HIS A 9 15.28 4.84 -0.64
N TYR A 10 15.79 4.89 -1.88
CA TYR A 10 14.98 5.22 -3.05
C TYR A 10 13.89 4.19 -3.30
N TRP A 11 14.21 2.90 -3.12
CA TRP A 11 13.23 1.83 -3.24
C TRP A 11 12.07 2.01 -2.27
N LEU A 12 12.36 2.28 -0.98
CA LEU A 12 11.31 2.53 0.00
C LEU A 12 10.57 3.84 -0.26
N TYR A 13 11.28 4.90 -0.61
CA TYR A 13 10.68 6.19 -0.96
C TYR A 13 9.70 6.07 -2.13
N ASN A 14 10.06 5.33 -3.17
CA ASN A 14 9.19 5.11 -4.33
C ASN A 14 7.89 4.37 -3.96
N LYS A 15 7.92 3.50 -2.96
CA LYS A 15 6.70 2.86 -2.42
C LYS A 15 5.81 3.85 -1.68
N ILE A 16 6.40 4.76 -0.91
CA ILE A 16 5.66 5.85 -0.24
C ILE A 16 5.00 6.73 -1.31
N VAL A 17 5.74 7.13 -2.34
CA VAL A 17 5.20 7.91 -3.47
C VAL A 17 4.05 7.17 -4.18
N LEU A 18 4.18 5.86 -4.42
CA LEU A 18 3.11 5.08 -5.04
C LEU A 18 1.86 5.01 -4.15
N PHE A 19 2.05 4.87 -2.84
CA PHE A 19 0.97 4.89 -1.85
C PHE A 19 0.26 6.25 -1.81
N GLU A 20 0.99 7.36 -1.83
CA GLU A 20 0.40 8.70 -1.84
C GLU A 20 -0.24 9.05 -3.19
N ALA A 21 0.22 8.46 -4.30
CA ALA A 21 -0.48 8.55 -5.58
C ALA A 21 -1.85 7.85 -5.54
N LEU A 22 -1.99 6.78 -4.75
CA LEU A 22 -3.29 6.14 -4.50
C LEU A 22 -4.21 7.07 -3.72
N GLU A 23 -3.68 7.68 -2.66
CA GLU A 23 -4.37 8.68 -1.85
C GLU A 23 -4.89 9.84 -2.70
N LYS A 24 -4.05 10.41 -3.55
CA LYS A 24 -4.44 11.46 -4.50
C LYS A 24 -5.61 11.02 -5.39
N SER A 25 -5.54 9.79 -5.93
CA SER A 25 -6.60 9.25 -6.79
C SER A 25 -7.93 9.06 -6.03
N LEU A 26 -7.87 8.69 -4.75
CA LEU A 26 -9.04 8.62 -3.86
C LEU A 26 -9.67 10.00 -3.68
N VAL A 27 -8.85 11.00 -3.32
CA VAL A 27 -9.30 12.38 -3.11
C VAL A 27 -9.96 12.94 -4.36
N GLU A 28 -9.31 12.84 -5.52
CA GLU A 28 -9.84 13.33 -6.80
C GLU A 28 -11.17 12.64 -7.16
N THR A 29 -11.24 11.32 -7.01
CA THR A 29 -12.47 10.58 -7.33
C THR A 29 -13.62 10.95 -6.40
N TYR A 30 -13.35 11.08 -5.10
CA TYR A 30 -14.36 11.47 -4.13
C TYR A 30 -14.80 12.92 -4.30
N ILE A 31 -13.92 13.85 -4.64
CA ILE A 31 -14.30 15.23 -4.98
C ILE A 31 -15.24 15.24 -6.19
N ASN A 32 -14.92 14.48 -7.23
CA ASN A 32 -15.77 14.39 -8.42
C ASN A 32 -17.14 13.77 -8.12
N GLN A 33 -17.20 12.81 -7.19
CA GLN A 33 -18.43 12.11 -6.85
C GLN A 33 -19.31 12.85 -5.83
N TYR A 34 -18.70 13.45 -4.80
CA TYR A 34 -19.39 13.97 -3.61
C TYR A 34 -19.23 15.48 -3.42
N GLY A 35 -18.38 16.14 -4.22
CA GLY A 35 -18.21 17.59 -4.22
C GLY A 35 -17.00 18.08 -3.44
N LYS A 36 -16.83 19.42 -3.42
CA LYS A 36 -15.62 20.09 -2.92
C LYS A 36 -15.37 19.93 -1.42
N SER A 37 -16.39 19.61 -0.63
CA SER A 37 -16.24 19.38 0.82
C SER A 37 -15.28 18.22 1.14
N ILE A 38 -15.13 17.25 0.22
CA ILE A 38 -14.11 16.20 0.35
C ILE A 38 -12.69 16.80 0.39
N GLY A 39 -12.44 17.86 -0.37
CA GLY A 39 -11.15 18.56 -0.36
C GLY A 39 -10.85 19.19 1.00
N GLU A 40 -11.87 19.74 1.65
CA GLU A 40 -11.76 20.30 3.01
C GLU A 40 -11.44 19.21 4.05
N ILE A 41 -12.08 18.03 3.93
CA ILE A 41 -11.76 16.86 4.76
C ILE A 41 -10.31 16.41 4.55
N TYR A 42 -9.84 16.38 3.30
CA TYR A 42 -8.46 16.01 3.01
C TYR A 42 -7.45 17.00 3.60
N ILE A 43 -7.66 18.31 3.38
CA ILE A 43 -6.81 19.38 3.93
C ILE A 43 -6.75 19.29 5.46
N LYS A 44 -7.88 19.07 6.13
CA LYS A 44 -7.95 18.85 7.58
C LYS A 44 -7.00 17.73 8.05
N TYR A 45 -6.87 16.64 7.29
CA TYR A 45 -5.98 15.55 7.65
C TYR A 45 -4.51 15.77 7.24
N CYS A 46 -4.27 16.53 6.17
CA CYS A 46 -2.93 17.05 5.89
C CYS A 46 -2.44 17.95 7.03
N ASP A 47 -3.26 18.92 7.50
CA ASP A 47 -2.90 19.81 8.60
C ASP A 47 -2.61 19.05 9.90
N ARG A 48 -3.33 17.93 10.13
CA ARG A 48 -3.21 17.12 11.34
C ARG A 48 -2.00 16.19 11.34
N TYR A 49 -1.72 15.51 10.24
CA TYR A 49 -0.72 14.44 10.18
C TYR A 49 0.51 14.80 9.34
N GLY A 50 0.40 15.79 8.44
CA GLY A 50 1.42 16.22 7.51
C GLY A 50 1.02 15.99 6.06
N ASP A 51 1.56 16.81 5.17
CA ASP A 51 1.34 16.71 3.72
C ASP A 51 2.03 15.48 3.08
N PRO A 52 1.58 15.07 1.88
CA PRO A 52 2.31 14.12 1.05
C PRO A 52 3.75 14.56 0.78
N VAL A 53 4.63 13.62 0.45
CA VAL A 53 6.00 13.93 0.06
C VAL A 53 6.01 14.71 -1.26
N SER A 54 6.90 15.71 -1.35
CA SER A 54 7.10 16.43 -2.60
C SER A 54 7.80 15.53 -3.61
N ILE A 55 7.21 15.40 -4.80
CA ILE A 55 7.81 14.67 -5.93
C ILE A 55 8.51 15.59 -6.92
N ASP A 56 8.50 16.90 -6.67
CA ASP A 56 9.11 17.91 -7.53
C ASP A 56 10.62 18.07 -7.28
N GLU A 57 11.11 17.52 -6.17
CA GLU A 57 12.52 17.54 -5.78
C GLU A 57 13.10 16.12 -5.64
N PRO A 58 14.38 15.91 -6.00
CA PRO A 58 15.08 14.66 -5.72
C PRO A 58 15.09 14.31 -4.23
N LEU A 59 15.06 13.01 -3.90
CA LEU A 59 15.03 12.52 -2.51
C LEU A 59 16.20 13.08 -1.68
N GLU A 60 17.37 13.18 -2.30
CA GLU A 60 18.62 13.69 -1.73
C GLU A 60 18.48 15.08 -1.10
N ASN A 61 17.57 15.90 -1.66
CA ASN A 61 17.35 17.28 -1.24
C ASN A 61 16.32 17.41 -0.10
N ILE A 62 15.38 16.47 -0.01
CA ILE A 62 14.25 16.56 0.94
C ILE A 62 14.41 15.61 2.14
N ILE A 63 15.26 14.59 2.03
CA ILE A 63 15.48 13.63 3.11
C ILE A 63 16.39 14.20 4.19
N ASP A 64 16.10 13.86 5.45
CA ASP A 64 17.05 14.12 6.54
C ASP A 64 18.22 13.13 6.45
N GLN A 65 19.33 13.58 5.85
CA GLN A 65 20.55 12.77 5.71
C GLN A 65 21.19 12.39 7.05
N SER A 66 20.88 13.11 8.13
CA SER A 66 21.35 12.77 9.49
C SER A 66 20.54 11.65 10.15
N ASN A 67 19.31 11.41 9.66
CA ASN A 67 18.39 10.40 10.18
C ASN A 67 17.50 9.79 9.08
N ILE A 68 18.14 9.19 8.07
CA ILE A 68 17.47 8.66 6.86
C ILE A 68 16.34 7.67 7.21
N HIS A 69 16.61 6.70 8.08
CA HIS A 69 15.63 5.67 8.44
C HIS A 69 14.46 6.26 9.24
N GLY A 70 14.75 7.14 10.20
CA GLY A 70 13.72 7.81 11.00
C GLY A 70 12.83 8.71 10.13
N TRP A 71 13.41 9.40 9.15
CA TRP A 71 12.65 10.20 8.19
C TRP A 71 11.72 9.33 7.34
N LEU A 72 12.24 8.24 6.75
CA LEU A 72 11.43 7.31 5.94
C LEU A 72 10.31 6.67 6.76
N GLN A 73 10.63 6.17 7.96
CA GLN A 73 9.64 5.61 8.87
C GLN A 73 8.58 6.64 9.27
N GLY A 74 8.99 7.89 9.52
CA GLY A 74 8.07 9.01 9.76
C GLY A 74 7.14 9.26 8.57
N LYS A 75 7.65 9.27 7.35
CA LYS A 75 6.84 9.43 6.13
C LYS A 75 5.85 8.28 5.92
N ILE A 76 6.23 7.04 6.22
CA ILE A 76 5.31 5.89 6.22
C ILE A 76 4.18 6.12 7.22
N SER A 77 4.52 6.47 8.47
CA SER A 77 3.53 6.71 9.52
C SER A 77 2.55 7.81 9.15
N ILE A 78 3.04 8.91 8.56
CA ILE A 78 2.22 10.03 8.12
C ILE A 78 1.28 9.58 7.00
N ALA A 79 1.79 8.96 5.93
CA ALA A 79 1.00 8.56 4.78
C ALA A 79 -0.09 7.54 5.16
N GLU A 80 0.26 6.48 5.89
CA GLU A 80 -0.69 5.43 6.29
C GLU A 80 -1.77 5.98 7.24
N THR A 81 -1.39 6.81 8.23
CA THR A 81 -2.36 7.37 9.19
C THR A 81 -3.27 8.41 8.55
N ARG A 82 -2.74 9.27 7.68
CA ARG A 82 -3.51 10.29 6.95
C ARG A 82 -4.54 9.64 6.04
N GLN A 83 -4.13 8.68 5.22
CA GLN A 83 -5.04 7.97 4.32
C GLN A 83 -6.12 7.21 5.09
N ALA A 84 -5.75 6.53 6.20
CA ALA A 84 -6.71 5.85 7.06
C ALA A 84 -7.77 6.81 7.64
N ALA A 85 -7.34 7.97 8.15
CA ALA A 85 -8.25 8.96 8.72
C ALA A 85 -9.16 9.60 7.66
N PHE A 86 -8.59 9.93 6.50
CA PHE A 86 -9.35 10.45 5.36
C PHE A 86 -10.43 9.45 4.90
N LEU A 87 -10.03 8.19 4.65
CA LEU A 87 -10.97 7.15 4.25
C LEU A 87 -12.04 6.94 5.31
N ASN A 88 -11.68 6.85 6.59
CA ASN A 88 -12.64 6.66 7.68
C ASN A 88 -13.74 7.73 7.67
N GLU A 89 -13.38 9.02 7.55
CA GLU A 89 -14.36 10.10 7.53
C GLU A 89 -15.26 10.03 6.29
N VAL A 90 -14.68 9.84 5.10
CA VAL A 90 -15.46 9.74 3.86
C VAL A 90 -16.41 8.53 3.90
N LEU A 91 -15.96 7.39 4.41
CA LEU A 91 -16.76 6.18 4.53
C LEU A 91 -17.86 6.32 5.59
N ASN A 92 -17.62 7.04 6.68
CA ASN A 92 -18.67 7.32 7.68
C ASN A 92 -19.77 8.24 7.14
N ILE A 93 -19.44 9.15 6.22
CA ILE A 93 -20.41 10.06 5.61
C ILE A 93 -21.18 9.39 4.46
N HIS A 94 -20.50 8.63 3.61
CA HIS A 94 -21.05 8.15 2.34
C HIS A 94 -21.25 6.62 2.27
N GLY A 95 -20.85 5.90 3.32
CA GLY A 95 -21.12 4.47 3.49
C GLY A 95 -20.55 3.57 2.39
N LYS A 96 -21.31 2.53 2.05
CA LYS A 96 -20.87 1.43 1.16
C LYS A 96 -20.50 1.91 -0.25
N GLN A 97 -21.12 2.96 -0.77
CA GLN A 97 -20.80 3.47 -2.10
C GLN A 97 -19.37 4.02 -2.15
N ALA A 98 -18.94 4.74 -1.11
CA ALA A 98 -17.58 5.24 -1.04
C ALA A 98 -16.56 4.10 -0.90
N LEU A 99 -16.91 3.02 -0.19
CA LEU A 99 -16.05 1.83 -0.09
C LEU A 99 -15.89 1.11 -1.44
N HIS A 100 -16.97 1.05 -2.23
CA HIS A 100 -16.92 0.48 -3.57
C HIS A 100 -16.00 1.30 -4.48
N LEU A 101 -16.12 2.63 -4.46
CA LEU A 101 -15.22 3.52 -5.22
C LEU A 101 -13.75 3.36 -4.80
N ALA A 102 -13.48 3.28 -3.48
CA ALA A 102 -12.12 2.99 -3.01
C ALA A 102 -11.63 1.65 -3.54
N SER A 103 -12.45 0.60 -3.47
CA SER A 103 -12.09 -0.73 -3.98
C SER A 103 -11.72 -0.70 -5.47
N ASP A 104 -12.47 0.04 -6.29
CA ASP A 104 -12.19 0.21 -7.71
C ASP A 104 -10.86 0.96 -7.96
N ILE A 105 -10.56 1.97 -7.13
CA ILE A 105 -9.33 2.77 -7.24
C ILE A 105 -8.11 1.92 -6.83
N TYR A 106 -8.21 1.16 -5.74
CA TYR A 106 -7.17 0.21 -5.32
C TYR A 106 -6.94 -0.85 -6.39
N SER A 107 -8.01 -1.45 -6.93
CA SER A 107 -7.92 -2.43 -8.01
C SER A 107 -7.27 -1.84 -9.28
N ARG A 108 -7.65 -0.62 -9.68
CA ARG A 108 -7.08 0.06 -10.85
C ARG A 108 -5.59 0.34 -10.68
N GLN A 109 -5.16 0.85 -9.53
CA GLN A 109 -3.74 1.12 -9.30
C GLN A 109 -2.95 -0.19 -9.19
N GLY A 110 -3.48 -1.20 -8.49
CA GLY A 110 -2.90 -2.54 -8.41
C GLY A 110 -2.69 -3.16 -9.79
N ALA A 111 -3.70 -3.10 -10.66
CA ALA A 111 -3.60 -3.57 -12.04
C ALA A 111 -2.54 -2.80 -12.85
N ALA A 112 -2.45 -1.48 -12.70
CA ALA A 112 -1.44 -0.68 -13.37
C ALA A 112 -0.01 -1.04 -12.90
N ALA A 113 0.18 -1.23 -11.60
CA ALA A 113 1.44 -1.69 -11.03
C ALA A 113 1.79 -3.13 -11.49
N GLY A 114 0.79 -4.02 -11.56
CA GLY A 114 0.95 -5.38 -12.08
C GLY A 114 1.42 -5.39 -13.54
N LYS A 115 0.80 -4.59 -14.41
CA LYS A 115 1.23 -4.44 -15.82
C LYS A 115 2.65 -3.89 -15.95
N ARG A 116 3.01 -2.92 -15.10
CA ARG A 116 4.38 -2.41 -15.03
C ARG A 116 5.34 -3.54 -14.65
N SER A 117 4.96 -4.36 -13.67
CA SER A 117 5.75 -5.48 -13.22
C SER A 117 5.93 -6.55 -14.29
N GLN A 118 4.85 -6.90 -14.99
CA GLN A 118 4.90 -7.78 -16.15
C GLN A 118 5.92 -7.30 -17.20
N SER A 119 5.97 -5.99 -17.44
CA SER A 119 6.84 -5.38 -18.46
C SER A 119 8.31 -5.28 -18.02
N GLN A 120 8.59 -5.05 -16.73
CA GLN A 120 9.93 -4.76 -16.22
C GLN A 120 10.62 -5.97 -15.59
N GLU A 121 9.84 -6.84 -14.94
CA GLU A 121 10.33 -7.95 -14.12
C GLU A 121 9.87 -9.30 -14.67
N ALA A 122 8.76 -9.34 -15.43
CA ALA A 122 8.20 -10.53 -16.09
C ALA A 122 8.16 -11.79 -15.19
N PRO A 123 7.56 -11.72 -13.99
CA PRO A 123 7.58 -12.83 -13.04
C PRO A 123 6.84 -14.06 -13.58
N SER A 124 7.50 -15.21 -13.55
CA SER A 124 7.05 -16.48 -14.15
C SER A 124 6.56 -17.51 -13.13
N SER A 125 6.85 -17.30 -11.84
CA SER A 125 6.49 -18.19 -10.74
C SER A 125 5.85 -17.44 -9.56
N ALA A 126 5.17 -18.16 -8.67
CA ALA A 126 4.57 -17.59 -7.46
C ALA A 126 5.59 -16.87 -6.55
N PRO A 127 6.82 -17.38 -6.33
CA PRO A 127 7.84 -16.67 -5.54
C PRO A 127 8.39 -15.43 -6.26
N GLU A 128 8.52 -15.46 -7.60
CA GLU A 128 8.89 -14.28 -8.38
C GLU A 128 7.81 -13.20 -8.32
N LEU A 129 6.53 -13.58 -8.36
CA LEU A 129 5.41 -12.66 -8.16
C LEU A 129 5.42 -12.02 -6.78
N PHE A 130 5.68 -12.79 -5.72
CA PHE A 130 5.83 -12.26 -4.36
C PHE A 130 7.00 -11.27 -4.25
N LYS A 131 8.14 -11.62 -4.85
CA LYS A 131 9.31 -10.73 -4.89
C LYS A 131 9.00 -9.44 -5.66
N ALA A 132 8.34 -9.54 -6.80
CA ALA A 132 7.96 -8.41 -7.62
C ALA A 132 6.93 -7.52 -6.91
N LEU A 133 5.91 -8.10 -6.28
CA LEU A 133 4.93 -7.41 -5.43
C LEU A 133 5.62 -6.52 -4.39
N ASN A 134 6.67 -7.05 -3.75
CA ASN A 134 7.45 -6.31 -2.77
C ASN A 134 8.14 -5.07 -3.36
N ASN A 135 8.29 -4.90 -4.68
CA ASN A 135 8.84 -3.65 -5.23
C ASN A 135 7.82 -2.49 -5.23
N TYR A 136 6.53 -2.78 -5.08
CA TYR A 136 5.45 -1.80 -5.22
C TYR A 136 4.70 -1.59 -3.92
N ILE A 137 4.46 -2.66 -3.16
CA ILE A 137 3.65 -2.57 -1.95
C ILE A 137 4.44 -1.91 -0.80
N LEU A 138 3.81 -0.92 -0.15
CA LEU A 138 4.28 -0.35 1.10
C LEU A 138 3.82 -1.23 2.27
N ASP A 139 4.77 -1.85 2.97
CA ASP A 139 4.51 -2.81 4.06
C ASP A 139 5.49 -2.60 5.23
N GLY A 140 5.77 -1.33 5.54
CA GLY A 140 6.73 -0.92 6.57
C GLY A 140 8.17 -0.80 6.07
N MET A 141 9.11 -0.77 7.03
CA MET A 141 10.54 -0.73 6.76
C MET A 141 11.05 -2.12 6.35
N PRO A 142 12.09 -2.20 5.50
CA PRO A 142 12.70 -3.48 5.11
C PRO A 142 13.19 -4.32 6.31
N CYS A 143 13.55 -3.66 7.41
CA CYS A 143 14.05 -4.31 8.63
C CYS A 143 12.94 -4.90 9.52
N ASP A 144 11.67 -4.58 9.28
CA ASP A 144 10.57 -4.97 10.18
C ASP A 144 10.26 -6.47 10.10
N ARG A 145 10.64 -7.13 8.99
CA ARG A 145 10.49 -8.60 8.79
C ARG A 145 9.10 -9.11 9.17
N VAL A 146 8.06 -8.40 8.71
CA VAL A 146 6.67 -8.63 9.09
C VAL A 146 6.04 -9.88 8.47
N ASN A 147 6.71 -10.53 7.52
CA ASN A 147 6.20 -11.69 6.80
C ASN A 147 7.05 -12.95 7.08
N GLU A 148 6.38 -14.05 7.39
CA GLU A 148 6.93 -15.40 7.54
C GLU A 148 6.51 -16.26 6.35
N ILE A 149 7.49 -16.84 5.63
CA ILE A 149 7.24 -17.69 4.47
C ILE A 149 6.89 -19.10 4.96
N ILE A 150 5.75 -19.64 4.50
CA ILE A 150 5.27 -20.99 4.84
C ILE A 150 5.52 -21.96 3.68
N VAL A 151 5.22 -21.54 2.45
CA VAL A 151 5.43 -22.32 1.22
C VAL A 151 6.09 -21.42 0.19
N SER A 152 7.07 -21.95 -0.54
CA SER A 152 7.77 -21.25 -1.62
C SER A 152 8.13 -22.24 -2.72
N GLU A 153 7.15 -22.54 -3.56
CA GLU A 153 7.24 -23.45 -4.70
C GLU A 153 6.85 -22.70 -5.99
N GLU A 154 7.18 -23.25 -7.15
CA GLU A 154 6.95 -22.59 -8.44
C GLU A 154 5.50 -22.14 -8.64
N GLU A 155 4.55 -23.00 -8.28
CA GLU A 155 3.12 -22.78 -8.50
C GLU A 155 2.37 -22.26 -7.25
N CYS A 156 3.06 -22.20 -6.10
CA CYS A 156 2.45 -21.89 -4.81
C CYS A 156 3.41 -21.10 -3.91
N MET A 157 2.99 -19.91 -3.52
CA MET A 157 3.68 -19.10 -2.51
C MET A 157 2.69 -18.80 -1.39
N GLU A 158 3.02 -19.19 -0.16
CA GLU A 158 2.21 -18.90 1.03
C GLU A 158 3.05 -18.18 2.08
N TRP A 159 2.50 -17.11 2.65
CA TRP A 159 3.14 -16.40 3.75
C TRP A 159 2.11 -15.91 4.76
N LYS A 160 2.59 -15.67 5.99
CA LYS A 160 1.81 -15.07 7.07
C LYS A 160 2.40 -13.73 7.47
N THR A 161 1.56 -12.72 7.66
CA THR A 161 2.01 -11.49 8.33
C THR A 161 1.99 -11.72 9.84
N VAL A 162 3.18 -11.81 10.44
CA VAL A 162 3.37 -12.09 11.88
C VAL A 162 3.19 -10.85 12.75
N PHE A 163 3.36 -9.65 12.16
CA PHE A 163 3.14 -8.38 12.85
C PHE A 163 2.60 -7.33 11.88
N CYS A 164 1.35 -6.90 12.06
CA CYS A 164 0.73 -5.93 11.16
C CYS A 164 0.90 -4.49 11.66
N LEU A 165 1.83 -3.75 11.05
CA LEU A 165 2.08 -2.33 11.33
C LEU A 165 0.88 -1.44 11.01
N HIS A 166 0.13 -1.81 9.96
CA HIS A 166 -1.01 -1.05 9.45
C HIS A 166 -2.13 -0.87 10.47
N ILE A 167 -2.38 -1.89 11.32
CA ILE A 167 -3.40 -1.81 12.38
C ILE A 167 -3.12 -0.64 13.32
N GLY A 168 -1.84 -0.38 13.63
CA GLY A 168 -1.46 0.71 14.51
C GLY A 168 -1.89 2.07 13.97
N TYR A 169 -1.66 2.31 12.67
CA TYR A 169 -2.05 3.55 12.00
C TYR A 169 -3.57 3.71 11.89
N TRP A 170 -4.27 2.63 11.51
CA TRP A 170 -5.73 2.64 11.38
C TRP A 170 -6.43 2.85 12.73
N ASN A 171 -5.97 2.17 13.79
CA ASN A 171 -6.48 2.38 15.14
C ASN A 171 -6.19 3.81 15.64
N ALA A 172 -5.00 4.36 15.37
CA ALA A 172 -4.65 5.74 15.74
C ALA A 172 -5.54 6.77 15.02
N ALA A 173 -5.99 6.46 13.80
CA ALA A 173 -6.96 7.24 13.04
C ALA A 173 -8.43 7.02 13.49
N GLY A 174 -8.69 6.10 14.42
CA GLY A 174 -10.04 5.69 14.82
C GLY A 174 -10.82 4.98 13.70
N ALA A 175 -10.10 4.37 12.76
CA ALA A 175 -10.63 3.68 11.59
C ALA A 175 -10.67 2.17 11.83
N ASP A 176 -11.65 1.49 11.25
CA ASP A 176 -11.74 0.02 11.30
C ASP A 176 -10.64 -0.62 10.43
N PRO A 177 -9.68 -1.37 11.02
CA PRO A 177 -8.62 -2.04 10.26
C PRO A 177 -9.12 -3.07 9.23
N ASP A 178 -10.36 -3.56 9.33
CA ASP A 178 -10.90 -4.49 8.33
C ASP A 178 -11.17 -3.84 6.97
N ILE A 179 -11.36 -2.51 6.96
CA ILE A 179 -11.42 -1.72 5.72
C ILE A 179 -10.07 -1.77 5.01
N PHE A 180 -8.96 -1.62 5.74
CA PHE A 180 -7.62 -1.74 5.18
C PHE A 180 -7.41 -3.10 4.50
N TYR A 181 -7.71 -4.19 5.19
CA TYR A 181 -7.52 -5.53 4.61
C TYR A 181 -8.38 -5.76 3.38
N THR A 182 -9.61 -5.25 3.40
CA THR A 182 -10.51 -5.31 2.23
C THR A 182 -9.89 -4.61 1.04
N LEU A 183 -9.44 -3.36 1.20
CA LEU A 183 -8.84 -2.57 0.11
C LEU A 183 -7.48 -3.12 -0.33
N ARG A 184 -6.64 -3.53 0.63
CA ARG A 184 -5.32 -4.13 0.37
C ARG A 184 -5.46 -5.43 -0.42
N LYS A 185 -6.45 -6.27 -0.10
CA LYS A 185 -6.74 -7.48 -0.87
C LYS A 185 -7.06 -7.15 -2.32
N GLN A 186 -7.91 -6.14 -2.59
CA GLN A 186 -8.24 -5.74 -3.97
C GLN A 186 -7.00 -5.31 -4.76
N TRP A 187 -6.14 -4.51 -4.13
CA TRP A 187 -4.91 -4.04 -4.77
C TRP A 187 -3.97 -5.20 -5.11
N ILE A 188 -3.73 -6.12 -4.17
CA ILE A 188 -2.82 -7.26 -4.38
C ILE A 188 -3.40 -8.23 -5.42
N SER A 189 -4.70 -8.57 -5.33
CA SER A 189 -5.37 -9.39 -6.35
C SER A 189 -5.19 -8.81 -7.75
N ALA A 190 -5.50 -7.52 -7.92
CA ALA A 190 -5.35 -6.86 -9.20
C ALA A 190 -3.89 -6.80 -9.67
N PHE A 191 -2.94 -6.59 -8.77
CA PHE A 191 -1.51 -6.64 -9.09
C PHE A 191 -1.10 -8.01 -9.64
N ILE A 192 -1.39 -9.09 -8.89
CA ILE A 192 -0.96 -10.44 -9.24
C ILE A 192 -1.55 -10.87 -10.58
N GLU A 193 -2.86 -10.71 -10.77
CA GLU A 193 -3.56 -11.10 -12.01
C GLU A 193 -3.09 -10.32 -13.25
N ASN A 194 -2.55 -9.10 -13.07
CA ASN A 194 -2.02 -8.30 -14.17
C ASN A 194 -0.50 -8.40 -14.34
N ALA A 195 0.23 -8.86 -13.32
CA ALA A 195 1.64 -9.19 -13.40
C ALA A 195 1.85 -10.54 -14.11
N ASN A 196 0.99 -11.52 -13.80
CA ASN A 196 0.92 -12.79 -14.50
C ASN A 196 -0.51 -13.37 -14.40
N PRO A 197 -1.26 -13.48 -15.51
CA PRO A 197 -2.66 -13.91 -15.50
C PRO A 197 -2.85 -15.39 -15.16
N ASP A 198 -1.79 -16.19 -15.15
CA ASP A 198 -1.85 -17.61 -14.76
C ASP A 198 -1.94 -17.80 -13.24
N TYR A 199 -1.79 -16.73 -12.46
CA TYR A 199 -1.80 -16.76 -11.01
C TYR A 199 -2.92 -15.91 -10.43
N LYS A 200 -3.41 -16.32 -9.26
CA LYS A 200 -4.37 -15.58 -8.45
C LYS A 200 -3.85 -15.38 -7.04
N TYR A 201 -4.43 -14.41 -6.35
CA TYR A 201 -4.13 -14.12 -4.96
C TYR A 201 -5.32 -14.44 -4.06
N GLU A 202 -5.02 -15.12 -2.95
CA GLU A 202 -5.98 -15.43 -1.90
C GLU A 202 -5.51 -14.82 -0.57
N PHE A 203 -6.47 -14.36 0.22
CA PHE A 203 -6.25 -13.74 1.51
C PHE A 203 -7.30 -14.21 2.50
N GLU A 204 -6.83 -14.67 3.65
CA GLU A 204 -7.66 -15.12 4.76
C GLU A 204 -7.15 -14.49 6.07
N LYS A 205 -8.07 -13.89 6.83
CA LYS A 205 -7.81 -13.44 8.20
C LYS A 205 -8.30 -14.54 9.15
N ILE A 206 -7.37 -15.27 9.77
CA ILE A 206 -7.68 -16.36 10.70
C ILE A 206 -7.28 -15.93 12.11
N SER A 207 -8.27 -15.52 12.92
CA SER A 207 -8.07 -14.98 14.28
C SER A 207 -7.01 -13.85 14.28
N ASP A 208 -5.79 -14.15 14.71
CA ASP A 208 -4.65 -13.22 14.82
C ASP A 208 -3.62 -13.36 13.69
N SER A 209 -3.87 -14.21 12.70
CA SER A 209 -2.97 -14.46 11.57
C SER A 209 -3.57 -13.93 10.27
N LEU A 210 -2.79 -13.13 9.54
CA LEU A 210 -3.10 -12.74 8.18
C LEU A 210 -2.39 -13.71 7.23
N SER A 211 -3.16 -14.56 6.56
CA SER A 211 -2.64 -15.57 5.64
C SER A 211 -2.81 -15.12 4.21
N HIS A 212 -1.75 -15.29 3.42
CA HIS A 212 -1.65 -14.83 2.05
C HIS A 212 -1.16 -15.97 1.17
N LYS A 213 -1.77 -16.13 0.00
CA LYS A 213 -1.36 -17.13 -0.99
C LYS A 213 -1.34 -16.56 -2.40
N ILE A 214 -0.32 -16.90 -3.17
CA ILE A 214 -0.30 -16.79 -4.63
C ILE A 214 -0.29 -18.21 -5.18
N LEU A 215 -1.28 -18.53 -6.00
CA LEU A 215 -1.51 -19.88 -6.51
C LEU A 215 -1.65 -19.84 -8.02
N LYS A 216 -1.07 -20.82 -8.70
CA LYS A 216 -1.34 -21.06 -10.12
C LYS A 216 -2.79 -21.49 -10.31
N GLY A 217 -3.47 -20.85 -11.25
CA GLY A 217 -4.90 -20.96 -11.45
C GLY A 217 -5.46 -19.60 -11.87
N GLY A 218 -5.33 -19.29 -13.16
CA GLY A 218 -5.97 -18.13 -13.79
C GLY A 218 -7.50 -18.30 -13.86
N ARG A 219 -8.19 -17.18 -14.08
CA ARG A 219 -9.66 -17.05 -14.12
C ARG A 219 -10.37 -18.07 -15.01
#